data_AF-A0A089L9Q6-F1
#
_entry.id   AF-A0A089L9Q6-F1
#
_cell.length_a   1.000
_cell.length_b   1.000
_cell.length_c   1.000
_cell.angle_alpha   90.00
_cell.angle_beta   90.00
_cell.angle_gamma   90.00
#
_symmetry.space_group_name_H-M   'P 1'
#
loop_
_entity.id
_entity.type
_entity.pdbx_description
1 polymer ?
#
loop_
_entity_poly.entity_id
_entity_poly.type
_entity_poly.pdbx_seq_one_letter_code
_entity_poly.pdbx_strand_id
1 'polypeptide(L)'
;MGYQQFGISPALVDRIKMKMKNPAVKERIKNMINGISKQELQNTAVVRRLVRNASAVMNEKLTSAQEDQIVKFVIAQKIDPSNTFHLIRLWGMFR
;
A
#
# COMPACT_ATOMS: atom_id res chain seq x y z
N MET A 1 -10.11 3.27 -12.96
CA MET A 1 -9.09 2.21 -13.12
C MET A 1 -8.79 1.63 -11.75
N GLY A 2 -9.45 0.53 -11.39
CA GLY A 2 -9.37 -0.06 -10.05
C GLY A 2 -8.23 -1.08 -9.92
N TYR A 3 -7.88 -1.44 -8.69
CA TYR A 3 -6.85 -2.43 -8.33
C TYR A 3 -7.04 -3.82 -8.98
N GLN A 4 -8.25 -4.14 -9.42
CA GLN A 4 -8.60 -5.38 -10.13
C GLN A 4 -7.81 -5.57 -11.43
N GLN A 5 -7.49 -4.49 -12.16
CA GLN A 5 -6.73 -4.58 -13.41
C GLN A 5 -5.27 -5.03 -13.20
N PHE A 6 -4.80 -5.00 -11.95
CA PHE A 6 -3.47 -5.49 -11.56
C PHE A 6 -3.54 -6.89 -10.95
N GLY A 7 -4.71 -7.55 -10.95
CA GLY A 7 -4.88 -8.89 -10.37
C GLY A 7 -4.99 -8.92 -8.85
N ILE A 8 -5.16 -7.76 -8.20
CA ILE A 8 -5.31 -7.68 -6.75
C ILE A 8 -6.71 -8.15 -6.36
N SER A 9 -6.80 -9.25 -5.60
CA SER A 9 -8.10 -9.79 -5.18
C SER A 9 -8.84 -8.84 -4.22
N PRO A 10 -10.15 -8.64 -4.38
CA PRO A 10 -10.96 -7.84 -3.44
C PRO A 10 -10.86 -8.36 -1.99
N ALA A 11 -10.80 -9.67 -1.80
CA ALA A 11 -10.66 -10.30 -0.49
C ALA A 11 -9.37 -9.89 0.24
N LEU A 12 -8.25 -9.79 -0.48
CA LEU A 12 -7.00 -9.28 0.09
C LEU A 12 -7.17 -7.83 0.54
N VAL A 13 -7.83 -7.02 -0.28
CA VAL A 13 -8.07 -5.62 0.05
C VAL A 13 -8.93 -5.48 1.30
N ASP A 14 -10.00 -6.26 1.44
CA ASP A 14 -10.89 -6.19 2.59
C ASP A 14 -10.22 -6.65 3.89
N ARG A 15 -9.34 -7.67 3.83
CA ARG A 15 -8.51 -8.05 4.98
C ARG A 15 -7.60 -6.91 5.42
N ILE A 16 -6.93 -6.27 4.47
CA ILE A 16 -6.04 -5.14 4.77
C ILE A 16 -6.83 -3.97 5.37
N LYS A 17 -8.01 -3.63 4.82
CA LYS A 17 -8.89 -2.60 5.40
C LYS A 17 -9.24 -2.90 6.85
N MET A 18 -9.59 -4.15 7.15
CA MET A 18 -9.91 -4.56 8.51
C MET A 18 -8.73 -4.36 9.47
N LYS A 19 -7.50 -4.69 9.03
CA LYS A 19 -6.28 -4.46 9.84
C LYS A 19 -5.99 -2.97 10.03
N MET A 20 -6.23 -2.14 9.02
CA MET A 20 -6.04 -0.69 9.07
C MET A 20 -7.03 0.04 9.98
N LYS A 21 -8.13 -0.61 10.41
CA LYS A 21 -9.01 -0.09 11.47
C LYS A 21 -8.31 -0.04 12.83
N ASN A 22 -7.26 -0.85 13.04
CA ASN A 22 -6.46 -0.80 14.26
C ASN A 22 -5.63 0.49 14.28
N PRO A 23 -5.83 1.41 15.24
CA PRO A 23 -5.10 2.68 15.31
C PRO A 23 -3.58 2.48 15.41
N ALA A 24 -3.12 1.47 16.14
CA ALA A 24 -1.69 1.19 16.30
C ALA A 24 -1.02 0.78 14.98
N VAL A 25 -1.72 -0.03 14.17
CA VAL A 25 -1.27 -0.39 12.82
C VAL A 25 -1.24 0.85 11.94
N LYS A 26 -2.31 1.64 11.96
CA LYS A 26 -2.43 2.88 11.17
C LYS A 26 -1.29 3.87 11.45
N GLU A 27 -0.97 4.11 12.72
CA GLU A 27 0.12 5.03 13.09
C GLU A 27 1.49 4.50 12.68
N ARG A 28 1.74 3.19 12.82
CA ARG A 28 3.00 2.58 12.33
C ARG A 28 3.15 2.74 10.82
N ILE A 29 2.10 2.47 10.05
CA ILE A 29 2.12 2.64 8.59
C ILE A 29 2.33 4.10 8.20
N LYS A 30 1.70 5.06 8.89
CA LYS A 30 1.94 6.50 8.66
C LYS A 30 3.39 6.88 8.91
N ASN A 31 3.97 6.44 10.02
CA ASN A 31 5.36 6.73 10.35
C ASN A 31 6.34 6.15 9.33
N MET A 32 6.03 5.00 8.73
CA MET A 32 6.84 4.42 7.66
C MET A 32 6.83 5.26 6.38
N ILE A 33 5.71 5.90 6.08
CA ILE A 33 5.53 6.71 4.86
C ILE A 33 6.07 8.13 5.05
N ASN A 34 6.13 8.58 6.30
CA ASN A 34 6.62 9.89 6.65
C ASN A 34 8.09 10.05 6.26
N GLY A 35 8.40 11.05 5.43
CA GLY A 35 9.75 11.31 4.92
C GLY A 35 10.09 10.66 3.58
N ILE A 36 9.19 9.87 2.97
CA ILE A 36 9.44 9.29 1.64
C ILE A 36 9.20 10.34 0.55
N SER A 37 10.18 10.49 -0.33
CA SER A 37 10.11 11.42 -1.46
C SER A 37 9.30 10.87 -2.64
N LYS A 38 8.89 11.75 -3.55
CA LYS A 38 8.14 11.37 -4.77
C LYS A 38 8.96 10.44 -5.65
N GLN A 39 10.26 10.71 -5.73
CA GLN A 39 11.23 9.95 -6.52
C GLN A 39 11.35 8.52 -5.99
N GLU A 40 11.38 8.35 -4.67
CA GLU A 40 11.37 7.05 -4.02
C GLU A 40 10.08 6.27 -4.25
N LEU A 41 8.92 6.95 -4.29
CA LEU A 41 7.64 6.34 -4.63
C LEU A 41 7.51 5.92 -6.10
N GLN A 42 8.42 6.39 -6.97
CA GLN A 42 8.54 5.90 -8.35
C GLN A 42 9.56 4.75 -8.47
N ASN A 43 10.37 4.50 -7.43
CA ASN A 43 11.35 3.44 -7.44
C ASN A 43 10.72 2.11 -6.99
N THR A 44 10.64 1.15 -7.91
CA THR A 44 10.11 -0.20 -7.68
C THR A 44 10.73 -0.90 -6.47
N ALA A 45 12.04 -0.75 -6.24
CA ALA A 45 12.72 -1.40 -5.11
C ALA A 45 12.29 -0.82 -3.76
N VAL A 46 12.13 0.51 -3.70
CA VAL A 46 11.68 1.20 -2.48
C VAL A 46 10.22 0.85 -2.21
N VAL A 47 9.36 0.93 -3.23
CA VAL A 47 7.94 0.56 -3.10
C VAL A 47 7.77 -0.89 -2.66
N ARG A 48 8.54 -1.83 -3.23
CA ARG A 48 8.51 -3.24 -2.79
C ARG A 48 8.90 -3.39 -1.33
N ARG A 49 9.95 -2.69 -0.87
CA ARG A 49 10.35 -2.68 0.55
C ARG A 49 9.24 -2.14 1.46
N LEU A 50 8.55 -1.08 1.04
CA LEU A 50 7.42 -0.52 1.79
C LEU A 50 6.25 -1.47 1.89
N VAL A 51 5.88 -2.11 0.79
CA VAL A 51 4.80 -3.11 0.74
C VAL A 51 5.12 -4.28 1.68
N ARG A 52 6.36 -4.77 1.66
CA ARG A 52 6.81 -5.87 2.53
C ARG A 52 6.85 -5.47 4.02
N ASN A 53 7.30 -4.27 4.32
CA ASN A 53 7.29 -3.78 5.70
C ASN A 53 5.85 -3.56 6.20
N ALA A 54 4.97 -3.04 5.34
CA ALA A 54 3.58 -2.81 5.67
C ALA A 54 2.85 -4.14 5.91
N SER A 55 3.08 -5.14 5.06
CA SER A 55 2.52 -6.48 5.23
C SER A 55 2.98 -7.12 6.54
N ALA A 56 4.25 -6.95 6.93
CA ALA A 56 4.77 -7.38 8.22
C ALA A 56 4.09 -6.68 9.41
N VAL A 57 3.90 -5.35 9.35
CA VAL A 57 3.19 -4.59 10.41
C VAL A 57 1.74 -5.06 10.57
N MET A 58 1.08 -5.40 9.45
CA MET A 58 -0.29 -5.92 9.43
C MET A 58 -0.40 -7.41 9.75
N ASN A 59 0.75 -8.10 9.89
CA ASN A 59 0.85 -9.55 9.99
C ASN A 59 0.12 -10.28 8.85
N GLU A 60 0.18 -9.71 7.65
CA GLU A 60 -0.40 -10.29 6.42
C GLU A 60 0.73 -10.89 5.59
N LYS A 61 0.65 -12.19 5.29
CA LYS A 61 1.63 -12.85 4.41
C LYS A 61 1.19 -12.67 2.97
N LEU A 62 1.93 -11.83 2.24
CA LEU A 62 1.76 -11.68 0.80
C LEU A 62 2.63 -12.69 0.06
N THR A 63 2.12 -13.25 -1.03
CA THR A 63 2.94 -13.99 -1.97
C THR A 63 3.75 -13.03 -2.84
N SER A 64 4.87 -13.49 -3.41
CA SER A 64 5.70 -12.66 -4.30
C SER A 64 4.90 -12.08 -5.48
N ALA A 65 3.94 -12.85 -5.99
CA ALA A 65 3.03 -12.37 -7.05
C ALA A 65 2.14 -11.22 -6.55
N GLN A 66 1.56 -11.34 -5.35
CA GLN A 66 0.73 -10.28 -4.76
C GLN A 66 1.54 -9.02 -4.47
N GLU A 67 2.78 -9.16 -3.98
CA GLU A 67 3.68 -8.02 -3.78
C GLU A 67 3.93 -7.28 -5.09
N ASP A 68 4.27 -7.99 -6.16
CA ASP A 68 4.52 -7.37 -7.47
C ASP A 68 3.28 -6.71 -8.07
N GLN A 69 2.10 -7.29 -7.89
CA GLN A 69 0.83 -6.70 -8.30
C GLN A 69 0.55 -5.39 -7.56
N ILE A 70 0.78 -5.37 -6.24
CA ILE A 70 0.60 -4.17 -5.41
C ILE A 70 1.63 -3.10 -5.78
N VAL A 71 2.89 -3.48 -6.01
CA VAL A 71 3.96 -2.55 -6.42
C VAL A 71 3.62 -1.89 -7.76
N LYS A 72 3.21 -2.68 -8.76
CA LYS A 72 2.77 -2.16 -10.07
C LYS A 72 1.58 -1.23 -9.94
N PHE A 73 0.60 -1.60 -9.10
CA PHE A 73 -0.55 -0.75 -8.81
C PHE A 73 -0.09 0.60 -8.22
N VAL A 74 0.76 0.59 -7.20
CA VAL A 74 1.26 1.79 -6.51
C VAL A 74 1.99 2.73 -7.48
N ILE A 75 2.89 2.19 -8.31
CA ILE A 75 3.62 2.98 -9.31
C ILE A 75 2.66 3.57 -10.34
N ALA A 76 1.71 2.76 -10.83
CA ALA A 76 0.74 3.20 -11.83
C ALA A 76 -0.21 4.29 -11.31
N GLN A 77 -0.46 4.35 -9.99
CA GLN A 77 -1.24 5.44 -9.38
C GLN A 77 -0.46 6.77 -9.30
N LYS A 78 0.84 6.80 -9.63
CA LYS A 78 1.69 8.01 -9.61
C LYS A 78 1.54 8.81 -8.30
N ILE A 79 1.65 8.10 -7.17
CA ILE A 79 1.42 8.65 -5.82
C ILE A 79 2.29 9.89 -5.54
N ASP A 80 1.66 10.95 -5.05
CA ASP A 80 2.35 12.16 -4.58
C ASP A 80 2.67 12.04 -3.06
N PRO A 81 3.92 12.21 -2.64
CA PRO A 81 4.36 12.07 -1.24
C PRO A 81 3.79 13.16 -0.32
N SER A 82 3.42 14.33 -0.86
CA SER A 82 2.80 15.43 -0.10
C SER A 82 1.36 15.10 0.29
N ASN A 83 0.80 14.05 -0.30
CA ASN A 83 -0.55 13.61 -0.06
C ASN A 83 -0.54 12.22 0.58
N THR A 84 -0.32 12.19 1.90
CA THR A 84 -0.47 11.00 2.77
C THR A 84 -1.82 10.30 2.54
N PHE A 85 -2.81 11.03 1.99
CA PHE A 85 -4.05 10.49 1.49
C PHE A 85 -3.91 9.50 0.33
N HIS A 86 -2.80 9.28 -0.38
CA HIS A 86 -2.82 8.34 -1.53
C HIS A 86 -2.45 6.90 -1.17
N LEU A 87 -1.63 6.71 -0.14
CA LEU A 87 -1.49 5.41 0.52
C LEU A 87 -2.67 5.11 1.45
N ILE A 88 -3.44 6.15 1.86
CA ILE A 88 -4.72 6.02 2.59
C ILE A 88 -5.95 5.96 1.64
N ARG A 89 -5.92 6.56 0.43
CA ARG A 89 -6.97 6.54 -0.62
C ARG A 89 -6.92 5.29 -1.48
N LEU A 90 -5.78 4.61 -1.53
CA LEU A 90 -5.71 3.20 -1.87
C LEU A 90 -6.76 2.36 -1.10
N TRP A 91 -7.05 2.77 0.13
CA TRP A 91 -8.01 2.12 1.03
C TRP A 91 -9.32 2.90 1.21
N GLY A 92 -9.33 4.20 0.84
CA GLY A 92 -10.47 5.12 0.93
C GLY A 92 -11.29 5.31 -0.35
N MET A 93 -10.87 4.78 -1.51
CA MET A 93 -11.70 4.73 -2.73
C MET A 93 -12.76 3.61 -2.71
N PHE A 94 -12.93 2.95 -1.56
CA PHE A 94 -13.98 1.97 -1.31
C PHE A 94 -15.12 2.56 -0.47
N ARG A 95 -15.61 3.70 -0.92
CA ARG A 95 -16.98 4.11 -0.63
C ARG A 95 -17.80 3.91 -1.89
#